data_AF-A0A1D2NEA0-F1
#
_entry.id   AF-A0A1D2NEA0-F1
#
_cell.length_a   1.000
_cell.length_b   1.000
_cell.length_c   1.000
_cell.angle_alpha   90.00
_cell.angle_beta   90.00
_cell.angle_gamma   90.00
#
_symmetry.space_group_name_H-M   'P 1'
#
loop_
_entity.id
_entity.type
_entity.pdbx_description
1 polymer ?
#
loop_
_entity_poly.entity_id
_entity_poly.type
_entity_poly.pdbx_seq_one_letter_code
_entity_poly.pdbx_strand_id
1 'polypeptide(L)'
;MGGKLRLRKAQMVLATMKRANDQESPRMWRSQIKYSEAPRAQQSNANDPNTFCFKPLVFQELKSQPVYPSTTAQVPEPRSGHRIVCDDANLYSFGGYLEVNTGFTLPTHILQERHMQRLFEELWCYNFAEGQWKYLPTAGKAPKELASHSAILYGNYLIVFGGTGVPFGGSSSNKMNICDLRNLTWRTIETTGEAPTPQYGQAVVLDSTKRSFYVIGGTTGYDYSMDIHKLDLTKRHWEKIFVSRGDSSEPQPRYRHEVAFDGDNIYILGGGTAREAYELKTVPVFNLKDREWYMLKTKGSLSGRPNAPPRFPCPRKCQGSVQKGEEVFICGGYDSKNIFLDLWKLHIPSMQWHFIPVKMPIPLYFHSTSITTGGCMYIFGGVTHIKNNTRTNRVFKIWLTVPKLKEMCWEALLHYRKDIRQRSRSHLLNSGIPSEFVNRVHPAPPGGQAEATVEEKWESDIILMDDNEI
;
A
#
# COMPACT_ATOMS: atom_id res chain seq x y z
N MET A 1 25.87 31.00 -7.33
CA MET A 1 25.91 30.31 -8.65
C MET A 1 24.94 29.11 -8.75
N GLY A 2 24.70 28.31 -7.70
CA GLY A 2 23.86 27.11 -7.79
C GLY A 2 22.37 27.31 -8.15
N GLY A 3 21.73 28.41 -7.75
CA GLY A 3 20.30 28.67 -8.04
C GLY A 3 19.98 28.85 -9.53
N LYS A 4 20.82 29.61 -10.27
CA LYS A 4 20.66 29.83 -11.71
C LYS A 4 20.82 28.52 -12.51
N LEU A 5 21.74 27.64 -12.11
CA LEU A 5 21.95 26.34 -12.76
C LEU A 5 20.75 25.40 -12.53
N ARG A 6 20.21 25.33 -11.31
CA ARG A 6 19.01 24.53 -11.02
C ARG A 6 17.80 25.01 -11.83
N LEU A 7 17.63 26.31 -11.97
CA LEU A 7 16.54 26.87 -12.79
C LEU A 7 16.68 26.48 -14.27
N ARG A 8 17.88 26.56 -14.85
CA ARG A 8 18.14 26.11 -16.23
C ARG A 8 17.86 24.61 -16.41
N LYS A 9 18.32 23.77 -15.48
CA LYS A 9 18.03 22.32 -15.48
C LYS A 9 16.52 22.06 -15.42
N ALA A 10 15.80 22.78 -14.55
CA ALA A 10 14.34 22.68 -14.47
C ALA A 10 13.63 23.09 -15.77
N GLN A 11 14.08 24.14 -16.45
CA GLN A 11 13.54 24.56 -17.76
C GLN A 11 13.75 23.49 -18.84
N MET A 12 14.93 22.85 -18.88
CA MET A 12 15.21 21.74 -19.79
C MET A 12 14.32 20.52 -19.53
N VAL A 13 14.11 20.17 -18.25
CA VAL A 13 13.20 19.11 -17.84
C VAL A 13 11.78 19.44 -18.29
N LEU A 14 11.32 20.67 -18.08
CA LEU A 14 9.97 21.10 -18.47
C LEU A 14 9.75 21.04 -19.98
N ALA A 15 10.74 21.45 -20.78
CA ALA A 15 10.69 21.32 -22.24
C ALA A 15 10.62 19.85 -22.69
N THR A 16 11.30 18.95 -21.97
CA THR A 16 11.24 17.50 -22.23
C THR A 16 9.90 16.92 -21.83
N MET A 17 9.36 17.34 -20.69
CA MET A 17 8.06 16.94 -20.18
C MET A 17 6.93 17.31 -21.14
N LYS A 18 6.96 18.52 -21.73
CA LYS A 18 6.01 18.96 -22.76
C LYS A 18 6.04 18.04 -23.99
N ARG A 19 7.23 17.78 -24.53
CA ARG A 19 7.40 16.88 -25.70
C ARG A 19 6.95 15.45 -25.43
N ALA A 20 7.10 14.96 -24.20
CA ALA A 20 6.66 13.63 -23.80
C ALA A 20 5.13 13.50 -23.72
N ASN A 21 4.40 14.62 -23.68
CA ASN A 21 2.94 14.62 -23.73
C ASN A 21 2.41 14.46 -25.17
N ASP A 22 3.24 14.79 -26.17
CA ASP A 22 2.90 14.74 -27.59
C ASP A 22 3.37 13.46 -28.30
N GLN A 23 4.04 12.53 -27.59
CA GLN A 23 4.56 11.28 -28.16
C GLN A 23 4.40 10.11 -27.19
N GLU A 24 3.81 9.00 -27.66
CA GLU A 24 3.98 7.70 -27.00
C GLU A 24 5.48 7.35 -27.00
N SER A 25 6.04 7.16 -25.80
CA SER A 25 7.44 6.82 -25.47
C SER A 25 8.33 6.38 -26.67
N PRO A 26 9.43 7.09 -26.95
CA PRO A 26 10.37 6.67 -27.99
C PRO A 26 11.11 5.40 -27.59
N ARG A 27 11.19 4.46 -28.54
CA ARG A 27 11.98 3.21 -28.57
C ARG A 27 13.47 3.34 -28.18
N MET A 28 13.96 4.54 -27.88
CA MET A 28 15.38 4.92 -27.72
C MET A 28 16.06 4.46 -26.43
N TRP A 29 15.33 3.99 -25.41
CA TRP A 29 15.95 3.62 -24.12
C TRP A 29 15.94 2.12 -23.79
N ARG A 30 15.33 1.28 -24.65
CA ARG A 30 15.35 -0.18 -24.45
C ARG A 30 16.75 -0.79 -24.61
N SER A 31 17.67 -0.13 -25.33
CA SER A 31 19.03 -0.63 -25.56
C SER A 31 20.00 -0.39 -24.39
N GLN A 32 19.62 0.36 -23.35
CA GLN A 32 20.46 0.61 -22.17
C GLN A 32 19.99 -0.08 -20.89
N ILE A 33 18.81 -0.70 -20.89
CA ILE A 33 18.39 -1.58 -19.79
C ILE A 33 18.81 -3.02 -20.16
N LYS A 34 20.11 -3.28 -20.13
CA LYS A 34 20.54 -4.63 -19.77
C LYS A 34 20.12 -4.82 -18.32
N TYR A 35 19.48 -5.93 -17.99
CA TYR A 35 19.37 -6.38 -16.61
C TYR A 35 20.78 -6.37 -16.00
N SER A 36 21.10 -5.33 -15.24
CA SER A 36 22.35 -5.32 -14.50
C SER A 36 22.12 -6.21 -13.29
N GLU A 37 22.63 -7.44 -13.36
CA GLU A 37 23.24 -8.01 -12.18
C GLU A 37 24.08 -6.91 -11.52
N ALA A 38 23.89 -6.72 -10.20
CA ALA A 38 24.42 -5.63 -9.38
C ALA A 38 25.65 -4.92 -9.98
N PRO A 39 25.62 -3.58 -10.20
CA PRO A 39 26.64 -2.94 -11.01
C PRO A 39 27.99 -2.93 -10.29
N ARG A 40 28.93 -3.76 -10.76
CA ARG A 40 30.35 -3.41 -10.82
C ARG A 40 30.58 -2.62 -12.10
N ALA A 41 30.22 -1.33 -12.09
CA ALA A 41 30.59 -0.41 -13.17
C ALA A 41 31.00 0.94 -12.56
N GLN A 42 32.30 1.23 -12.69
CA GLN A 42 32.99 2.52 -12.59
C GLN A 42 32.31 3.64 -11.77
N GLN A 43 32.82 3.82 -10.55
CA GLN A 43 32.66 5.02 -9.75
C GLN A 43 33.36 6.21 -10.43
N SER A 44 32.67 6.90 -11.34
CA SER A 44 33.07 8.25 -11.74
C SER A 44 31.84 9.16 -11.82
N ASN A 45 31.80 10.14 -10.91
CA ASN A 45 30.87 11.28 -10.85
C ASN A 45 29.35 11.04 -10.60
N ALA A 46 28.92 9.84 -10.19
CA ALA A 46 27.50 9.56 -9.91
C ALA A 46 26.92 10.15 -8.60
N ASN A 47 27.69 10.96 -7.86
CA ASN A 47 27.32 11.47 -6.53
C ASN A 47 27.22 13.01 -6.44
N ASP A 48 27.12 13.74 -7.56
CA ASP A 48 26.78 15.17 -7.49
C ASP A 48 25.31 15.34 -7.04
N PRO A 49 25.04 15.86 -5.82
CA PRO A 49 23.69 16.07 -5.33
C PRO A 49 22.90 17.11 -6.14
N ASN A 50 23.56 17.83 -7.08
CA ASN A 50 22.91 18.80 -7.96
C ASN A 50 22.50 18.24 -9.31
N THR A 51 22.63 16.92 -9.54
CA THR A 51 22.22 16.28 -10.78
C THR A 51 21.25 15.14 -10.49
N PHE A 52 20.03 15.27 -11.01
CA PHE A 52 19.00 14.25 -10.89
C PHE A 52 19.37 13.01 -11.71
N CYS A 53 19.22 11.84 -11.11
CA CYS A 53 19.36 10.55 -11.75
C CYS A 53 18.23 9.64 -11.27
N PHE A 54 17.43 9.12 -12.20
CA PHE A 54 16.39 8.14 -11.89
C PHE A 54 17.04 6.79 -11.56
N LYS A 55 16.65 6.20 -10.43
CA LYS A 55 17.23 4.95 -9.91
C LYS A 55 16.12 3.92 -9.65
N PRO A 56 15.82 3.02 -10.60
CA PRO A 56 14.90 1.91 -10.34
C PRO A 56 15.54 0.92 -9.37
N LEU A 57 14.71 0.21 -8.62
CA LEU A 57 15.14 -0.83 -7.67
C LEU A 57 16.16 -0.33 -6.61
N VAL A 58 16.07 0.95 -6.23
CA VAL A 58 16.86 1.52 -5.13
C VAL A 58 15.90 2.10 -4.10
N PHE A 59 15.98 1.59 -2.87
CA PHE A 59 15.22 2.14 -1.75
C PHE A 59 15.68 3.55 -1.42
N GLN A 60 14.71 4.44 -1.24
CA GLN A 60 14.92 5.81 -0.80
C GLN A 60 14.08 6.05 0.44
N GLU A 61 14.68 6.62 1.48
CA GLU A 61 13.94 7.09 2.65
C GLU A 61 13.39 8.50 2.40
N LEU A 62 12.09 8.67 2.66
CA LEU A 62 11.43 9.95 2.58
C LEU A 62 11.43 10.59 3.97
N LYS A 63 12.19 11.68 4.11
CA LYS A 63 12.22 12.48 5.34
C LYS A 63 11.20 13.60 5.24
N SER A 64 10.27 13.64 6.17
CA SER A 64 9.32 14.75 6.29
C SER A 64 10.05 16.03 6.65
N GLN A 65 9.86 17.08 5.86
CA GLN A 65 10.43 18.40 6.14
C GLN A 65 9.60 19.08 7.24
N PRO A 66 10.21 19.76 8.23
CA PRO A 66 9.46 20.57 9.20
C PRO A 66 8.65 21.68 8.52
N VAL A 67 7.53 22.05 9.13
CA VAL A 67 6.63 23.11 8.64
C VAL A 67 7.03 24.42 9.30
N TYR A 68 7.71 25.33 8.61
CA TYR A 68 7.99 26.67 9.17
C TYR A 68 6.67 27.44 9.43
N PRO A 69 6.46 28.06 10.61
CA PRO A 69 7.43 28.35 11.68
C PRO A 69 7.54 27.28 12.79
N SER A 70 6.84 26.16 12.70
CA SER A 70 6.95 25.04 13.65
C SER A 70 8.29 24.30 13.50
N THR A 71 9.01 24.15 14.61
CA THR A 71 10.23 23.33 14.69
C THR A 71 9.93 21.83 14.79
N THR A 72 8.67 21.44 15.04
CA THR A 72 8.23 20.03 15.06
C THR A 72 7.50 19.69 13.77
N ALA A 73 8.00 18.67 13.06
CA ALA A 73 7.28 18.09 11.93
C ALA A 73 6.04 17.35 12.46
N GLN A 74 4.85 17.72 11.98
CA GLN A 74 3.64 16.93 12.23
C GLN A 74 3.74 15.66 11.38
N VAL A 75 4.14 14.56 12.02
CA VAL A 75 4.27 13.25 11.39
C VAL A 75 3.48 12.22 12.17
N PRO A 76 2.94 11.18 11.51
CA PRO A 76 2.32 10.07 12.22
C PRO A 76 3.31 9.42 13.19
N GLU A 77 2.83 9.08 14.38
CA GLU A 77 3.61 8.30 15.34
C GLU A 77 3.95 6.90 14.81
N PRO A 78 5.04 6.27 15.32
CA PRO A 78 5.38 4.89 15.02
C PRO A 78 4.23 3.92 15.31
N ARG A 79 3.87 3.10 14.31
CA ARG A 79 2.67 2.26 14.38
C ARG A 79 2.80 0.96 13.60
N SER A 80 2.03 -0.05 14.01
CA SER A 80 1.91 -1.33 13.32
C SER A 80 0.43 -1.71 13.12
N GLY A 81 0.14 -2.58 12.15
CA GLY A 81 -1.23 -3.04 11.92
C GLY A 81 -2.19 -1.96 11.39
N HIS A 82 -1.64 -0.83 10.95
CA HIS A 82 -2.32 0.20 10.16
C HIS A 82 -2.37 -0.24 8.69
N ARG A 83 -3.07 0.54 7.85
CA ARG A 83 -2.97 0.42 6.40
C ARG A 83 -2.57 1.75 5.77
N ILE A 84 -1.79 1.65 4.69
CA ILE A 84 -1.54 2.74 3.77
C ILE A 84 -2.17 2.45 2.41
N VAL A 85 -2.65 3.50 1.76
CA VAL A 85 -3.13 3.47 0.38
C VAL A 85 -2.63 4.74 -0.33
N CYS A 86 -2.38 4.69 -1.64
CA CYS A 86 -1.94 5.87 -2.37
C CYS A 86 -2.62 6.00 -3.73
N ASP A 87 -2.76 7.25 -4.16
CA ASP A 87 -2.92 7.62 -5.58
C ASP A 87 -1.55 8.08 -6.14
N ASP A 88 -1.51 8.76 -7.28
CA ASP A 88 -0.26 9.26 -7.89
C ASP A 88 0.28 10.56 -7.25
N ALA A 89 -0.45 11.17 -6.31
CA ALA A 89 -0.13 12.43 -5.64
C ALA A 89 0.15 12.27 -4.13
N ASN A 90 -0.58 11.38 -3.47
CA ASN A 90 -0.74 11.31 -2.03
C ASN A 90 -0.64 9.87 -1.52
N LEU A 91 -0.03 9.71 -0.35
CA LEU A 91 -0.05 8.50 0.45
C LEU A 91 -0.87 8.74 1.72
N TYR A 92 -1.93 7.98 1.90
CA TYR A 92 -2.78 8.03 3.07
C TYR A 92 -2.40 6.94 4.07
N SER A 93 -2.40 7.26 5.36
CA SER A 93 -2.18 6.30 6.46
C SER A 93 -3.30 6.41 7.48
N PHE A 94 -3.90 5.29 7.84
CA PHE A 94 -5.01 5.24 8.78
C PHE A 94 -4.93 4.03 9.71
N GLY A 95 -5.34 4.23 10.96
CA GLY A 95 -5.38 3.18 11.98
C GLY A 95 -4.01 2.73 12.48
N GLY A 96 -4.00 1.49 12.97
CA GLY A 96 -2.88 0.86 13.65
C GLY A 96 -2.89 1.10 15.15
N TYR A 97 -1.86 0.58 15.79
CA TYR A 97 -1.70 0.67 17.24
C TYR A 97 -0.25 0.83 17.67
N LEU A 98 -0.10 1.30 18.90
CA LEU A 98 1.15 1.36 19.65
C LEU A 98 0.91 0.78 21.06
N GLU A 99 1.82 -0.06 21.52
CA GLU A 99 1.84 -0.51 22.91
C GLU A 99 2.55 0.55 23.77
N VAL A 100 1.87 0.98 24.83
CA VAL A 100 2.37 1.96 25.78
C VAL A 100 2.72 1.23 27.08
N ASN A 101 4.01 1.25 27.44
CA ASN A 101 4.46 0.77 28.73
C ASN A 101 4.06 1.80 29.80
N THR A 102 3.18 1.41 30.74
CA THR A 102 2.63 2.33 31.74
C THR A 102 3.51 2.50 32.99
N GLY A 103 4.64 1.80 33.10
CA GLY A 103 5.62 2.03 34.17
C GLY A 103 5.16 1.67 35.59
N PHE A 104 3.96 1.11 35.78
CA PHE A 104 3.48 0.68 37.10
C PHE A 104 3.84 -0.79 37.36
N THR A 105 4.82 -1.02 38.24
CA THR A 105 5.02 -2.32 38.91
C THR A 105 3.93 -2.52 39.95
N LEU A 106 2.92 -3.33 39.63
CA LEU A 106 1.99 -3.84 40.64
C LEU A 106 2.66 -4.99 41.43
N PRO A 107 2.29 -5.21 42.71
CA PRO A 107 2.79 -6.34 43.50
C PRO A 107 2.56 -7.67 42.78
N THR A 108 3.53 -8.58 42.93
CA THR A 108 3.71 -9.85 42.21
C THR A 108 2.55 -10.85 42.22
N HIS A 109 1.48 -10.60 42.98
CA HIS A 109 0.24 -11.41 42.95
C HIS A 109 -0.78 -10.96 41.89
N ILE A 110 -0.54 -9.85 41.18
CA ILE A 110 -1.35 -9.36 40.06
C ILE A 110 -0.46 -9.22 38.82
N LEU A 111 0.20 -10.29 38.39
CA LEU A 111 1.00 -10.29 37.16
C LEU A 111 0.07 -10.40 35.93
N GLN A 112 -0.50 -9.26 35.55
CA GLN A 112 -0.65 -8.90 34.14
C GLN A 112 -0.03 -7.53 33.99
N GLU A 113 1.18 -7.46 33.43
CA GLU A 113 1.73 -6.21 32.91
C GLU A 113 0.66 -5.60 31.99
N ARG A 114 -0.02 -4.54 32.44
CA ARG A 114 -1.03 -3.86 31.62
C ARG A 114 -0.31 -2.98 30.61
N HIS A 115 0.19 -3.60 29.53
CA HIS A 115 0.53 -2.91 28.30
C HIS A 115 -0.76 -2.30 27.76
N MET A 116 -0.93 -0.98 27.93
CA MET A 116 -2.10 -0.32 27.34
C MET A 116 -1.84 -0.14 25.84
N GLN A 117 -2.75 -0.67 25.04
CA GLN A 117 -2.70 -0.54 23.59
C GLN A 117 -3.49 0.70 23.19
N ARG A 118 -2.82 1.65 22.53
CA ARG A 118 -3.47 2.84 21.97
C ARG A 118 -3.69 2.62 20.48
N LEU A 119 -4.93 2.84 20.03
CA LEU A 119 -5.30 2.85 18.62
C LEU A 119 -5.14 4.26 18.04
N PHE A 120 -4.81 4.36 16.76
CA PHE A 120 -4.65 5.64 16.06
C PHE A 120 -5.88 5.96 15.21
N GLU A 121 -6.67 6.95 15.63
CA GLU A 121 -7.92 7.35 14.95
C GLU A 121 -7.71 8.37 13.82
N GLU A 122 -6.53 8.99 13.82
CA GLU A 122 -6.07 10.01 12.89
C GLU A 122 -5.85 9.50 11.45
N LEU A 123 -6.36 10.28 10.49
CA LEU A 123 -6.04 10.14 9.07
C LEU A 123 -4.87 11.06 8.70
N TRP A 124 -3.80 10.47 8.17
CA TRP A 124 -2.62 11.19 7.72
C TRP A 124 -2.49 11.13 6.20
N CYS A 125 -2.03 12.21 5.58
CA CYS A 125 -1.72 12.27 4.15
C CYS A 125 -0.30 12.79 3.94
N TYR A 126 0.52 12.05 3.19
CA TYR A 126 1.82 12.48 2.72
C TYR A 126 1.74 12.84 1.25
N ASN A 127 1.88 14.12 0.92
CA ASN A 127 1.90 14.55 -0.48
C ASN A 127 3.31 14.37 -1.07
N PHE A 128 3.41 13.66 -2.19
CA PHE A 128 4.69 13.32 -2.81
C PHE A 128 5.43 14.53 -3.38
N ALA A 129 4.71 15.55 -3.86
CA ALA A 129 5.31 16.76 -4.41
C ALA A 129 5.80 17.72 -3.32
N GLU A 130 5.06 17.82 -2.21
CA GLU A 130 5.41 18.66 -1.07
C GLU A 130 6.46 18.01 -0.14
N GLY A 131 6.49 16.68 -0.11
CA GLY A 131 7.37 15.90 0.76
C GLY A 131 7.03 16.01 2.25
N GLN A 132 5.76 16.22 2.58
CA GLN A 132 5.30 16.49 3.95
C GLN A 132 4.04 15.70 4.29
N TRP A 133 3.96 15.31 5.57
CA TRP A 133 2.73 14.80 6.17
C TRP A 133 1.82 15.97 6.55
N LYS A 134 0.52 15.75 6.39
CA LYS A 134 -0.56 16.59 6.89
C LYS A 134 -1.54 15.71 7.65
N TYR A 135 -1.92 16.15 8.84
CA TYR A 135 -3.07 15.60 9.53
C TYR A 135 -4.34 16.06 8.81
N LEU A 136 -5.24 15.13 8.53
CA LEU A 136 -6.53 15.41 7.90
C LEU A 136 -7.62 15.27 8.98
N PRO A 137 -8.15 16.38 9.53
CA PRO A 137 -9.23 16.30 10.50
C PRO A 137 -10.48 15.77 9.81
N THR A 138 -10.97 14.61 10.26
CA THR A 138 -12.14 13.98 9.68
C THR A 138 -13.38 14.18 10.52
N ALA A 139 -14.54 14.28 9.88
CA ALA A 139 -15.86 14.34 10.51
C ALA A 139 -16.62 13.01 10.33
N GLY A 140 -17.81 12.91 10.92
CA GLY A 140 -18.69 11.75 10.78
C GLY A 140 -18.31 10.57 11.69
N LYS A 141 -18.76 9.37 11.32
CA LYS A 141 -18.60 8.15 12.14
C LYS A 141 -17.39 7.33 11.68
N ALA A 142 -16.21 7.66 12.20
CA ALA A 142 -14.99 6.89 11.93
C ALA A 142 -15.06 5.48 12.58
N PRO A 143 -14.43 4.46 11.97
CA PRO A 143 -14.34 3.13 12.56
C PRO A 143 -13.49 3.13 13.85
N LYS A 144 -13.80 2.22 14.77
CA LYS A 144 -13.08 2.07 16.06
C LYS A 144 -12.12 0.89 16.07
N GLU A 145 -12.34 -0.09 15.20
CA GLU A 145 -11.56 -1.33 15.10
C GLU A 145 -10.30 -1.13 14.25
N LEU A 146 -9.41 -0.28 14.74
CA LEU A 146 -8.35 0.34 13.96
C LEU A 146 -7.09 -0.51 13.80
N ALA A 147 -6.94 -1.61 14.53
CA ALA A 147 -5.84 -2.52 14.33
C ALA A 147 -6.22 -3.64 13.36
N SER A 148 -5.33 -3.96 12.43
CA SER A 148 -5.44 -5.11 11.55
C SER A 148 -6.64 -5.11 10.59
N HIS A 149 -7.23 -3.94 10.35
CA HIS A 149 -8.24 -3.73 9.31
C HIS A 149 -7.61 -3.84 7.91
N SER A 150 -8.48 -3.91 6.91
CA SER A 150 -8.12 -3.82 5.50
C SER A 150 -8.57 -2.47 4.93
N ALA A 151 -7.80 -1.94 3.97
CA ALA A 151 -8.11 -0.67 3.35
C ALA A 151 -7.79 -0.68 1.85
N ILE A 152 -8.63 -0.02 1.06
CA ILE A 152 -8.47 0.19 -0.38
C ILE A 152 -8.81 1.65 -0.69
N LEU A 153 -8.06 2.26 -1.61
CA LEU A 153 -8.43 3.53 -2.22
C LEU A 153 -9.17 3.24 -3.52
N TYR A 154 -10.35 3.83 -3.69
CA TYR A 154 -11.08 3.82 -4.94
C TYR A 154 -11.56 5.23 -5.29
N GLY A 155 -11.02 5.80 -6.37
CA GLY A 155 -11.24 7.21 -6.69
C GLY A 155 -10.87 8.08 -5.48
N ASN A 156 -11.84 8.86 -5.01
CA ASN A 156 -11.70 9.73 -3.85
C ASN A 156 -12.16 9.10 -2.52
N TYR A 157 -12.38 7.78 -2.49
CA TYR A 157 -12.93 7.07 -1.34
C TYR A 157 -11.90 6.15 -0.71
N LEU A 158 -11.58 6.41 0.55
CA LEU A 158 -10.85 5.48 1.40
C LEU A 158 -11.87 4.51 2.01
N ILE A 159 -11.83 3.26 1.56
CA ILE A 159 -12.65 2.17 2.06
C ILE A 159 -11.87 1.44 3.15
N VAL A 160 -12.47 1.26 4.32
CA VAL A 160 -11.93 0.50 5.46
C VAL A 160 -12.90 -0.60 5.85
N PHE A 161 -12.41 -1.82 5.94
CA PHE A 161 -13.20 -3.00 6.27
C PHE A 161 -12.59 -3.82 7.40
N GLY A 162 -13.44 -4.22 8.35
CA GLY A 162 -13.11 -5.05 9.50
C GLY A 162 -12.03 -4.48 10.41
N GLY A 163 -11.25 -5.37 11.05
CA GLY A 163 -10.24 -4.99 12.04
C GLY A 163 -10.68 -5.29 13.46
N THR A 164 -9.82 -4.96 14.42
CA THR A 164 -10.07 -5.17 15.85
C THR A 164 -9.77 -3.91 16.67
N GLY A 165 -10.58 -3.70 17.72
CA GLY A 165 -10.34 -2.78 18.82
C GLY A 165 -9.46 -3.40 19.90
N VAL A 166 -9.36 -2.73 21.05
CA VAL A 166 -8.60 -3.17 22.24
C VAL A 166 -9.58 -3.63 23.32
N PRO A 167 -9.36 -4.80 23.95
CA PRO A 167 -8.31 -5.78 23.69
C PRO A 167 -8.48 -6.47 22.32
N PHE A 168 -7.36 -6.84 21.67
CA PHE A 168 -7.39 -7.46 20.34
C PHE A 168 -8.16 -8.78 20.33
N GLY A 169 -9.02 -8.96 19.34
CA GLY A 169 -9.97 -10.08 19.25
C GLY A 169 -11.20 -9.94 20.15
N GLY A 170 -11.20 -9.00 21.10
CA GLY A 170 -12.36 -8.74 21.97
C GLY A 170 -13.47 -7.93 21.32
N SER A 171 -13.11 -7.04 20.38
CA SER A 171 -14.07 -6.25 19.59
C SER A 171 -13.60 -6.22 18.14
N SER A 172 -14.19 -7.04 17.29
CA SER A 172 -13.89 -7.05 15.85
C SER A 172 -15.05 -6.46 15.05
N SER A 173 -14.78 -6.04 13.82
CA SER A 173 -15.79 -5.46 12.93
C SER A 173 -15.92 -6.25 11.62
N ASN A 174 -17.09 -6.17 11.01
CA ASN A 174 -17.35 -6.56 9.62
C ASN A 174 -18.04 -5.40 8.85
N LYS A 175 -17.96 -4.18 9.37
CA LYS A 175 -18.59 -3.01 8.78
C LYS A 175 -17.73 -2.44 7.66
N MET A 176 -18.38 -1.99 6.58
CA MET A 176 -17.73 -1.22 5.52
C MET A 176 -17.81 0.27 5.85
N ASN A 177 -16.67 0.88 6.14
CA ASN A 177 -16.59 2.30 6.42
C ASN A 177 -15.91 3.01 5.25
N ILE A 178 -16.43 4.16 4.88
CA ILE A 178 -15.88 4.95 3.77
C ILE A 178 -15.63 6.38 4.24
N CYS A 179 -14.43 6.87 4.00
CA CYS A 179 -14.11 8.29 4.08
C CYS A 179 -14.13 8.87 2.68
N ASP A 180 -15.00 9.86 2.45
CA ASP A 180 -14.90 10.70 1.27
C ASP A 180 -13.74 11.67 1.48
N LEU A 181 -12.62 11.45 0.78
CA LEU A 181 -11.42 12.25 0.89
C LEU A 181 -11.61 13.66 0.32
N ARG A 182 -12.76 13.96 -0.29
CA ARG A 182 -13.16 15.30 -0.68
C ARG A 182 -13.65 16.07 0.54
N ASN A 183 -14.66 15.63 1.26
CA ASN A 183 -15.13 16.39 2.43
C ASN A 183 -14.56 15.88 3.78
N LEU A 184 -13.62 14.94 3.75
CA LEU A 184 -13.02 14.29 4.92
C LEU A 184 -14.05 13.72 5.89
N THR A 185 -15.17 13.20 5.37
CA THR A 185 -16.29 12.71 6.18
C THR A 185 -16.41 11.19 6.10
N TRP A 186 -16.44 10.55 7.27
CA TRP A 186 -16.67 9.12 7.42
C TRP A 186 -18.15 8.78 7.48
N ARG A 187 -18.52 7.70 6.82
CA ARG A 187 -19.80 7.01 6.97
C ARG A 187 -19.61 5.50 7.00
N THR A 188 -20.50 4.82 7.67
CA THR A 188 -20.67 3.38 7.54
C THR A 188 -21.68 3.12 6.44
N ILE A 189 -21.37 2.19 5.54
CA ILE A 189 -22.29 1.74 4.51
C ILE A 189 -23.12 0.61 5.10
N GLU A 190 -24.43 0.80 5.12
CA GLU A 190 -25.38 -0.26 5.47
C GLU A 190 -25.42 -1.29 4.35
N THR A 191 -25.30 -2.55 4.74
CA THR A 191 -25.26 -3.69 3.81
C THR A 191 -26.22 -4.77 4.27
N THR A 192 -26.79 -5.51 3.31
CA THR A 192 -27.69 -6.63 3.57
C THR A 192 -27.03 -7.96 3.19
N GLY A 193 -27.74 -9.07 3.39
CA GLY A 193 -27.27 -10.40 2.99
C GLY A 193 -26.32 -11.04 4.00
N GLU A 194 -25.47 -11.93 3.49
CA GLU A 194 -24.63 -12.81 4.31
C GLU A 194 -23.24 -12.21 4.52
N ALA A 195 -23.14 -11.18 5.36
CA ALA A 195 -21.85 -10.55 5.68
C ALA A 195 -20.90 -11.54 6.40
N PRO A 196 -19.57 -11.41 6.21
CA PRO A 196 -18.60 -12.20 6.98
C PRO A 196 -18.74 -11.91 8.48
N THR A 197 -18.39 -12.87 9.30
CA THR A 197 -18.29 -12.68 10.76
C THR A 197 -17.30 -11.55 11.08
N PRO A 198 -17.55 -10.71 12.11
CA PRO A 198 -16.60 -9.69 12.53
C PRO A 198 -15.21 -10.26 12.79
N GLN A 199 -14.21 -9.77 12.05
CA GLN A 199 -12.88 -10.35 12.00
C GLN A 199 -11.80 -9.33 11.67
N TYR A 200 -10.54 -9.74 11.84
CA TYR A 200 -9.38 -8.94 11.53
C TYR A 200 -8.28 -9.74 10.82
N GLY A 201 -7.36 -9.05 10.17
CA GLY A 201 -6.26 -9.66 9.43
C GLY A 201 -6.67 -10.39 8.14
N GLN A 202 -7.90 -10.16 7.65
CA GLN A 202 -8.39 -10.55 6.34
C GLN A 202 -7.66 -9.80 5.21
N ALA A 203 -7.56 -10.43 4.05
CA ALA A 203 -7.23 -9.74 2.80
C ALA A 203 -8.52 -9.29 2.09
N VAL A 204 -8.38 -8.30 1.21
CA VAL A 204 -9.49 -7.77 0.43
C VAL A 204 -9.08 -7.55 -1.03
N VAL A 205 -10.02 -7.75 -1.94
CA VAL A 205 -9.84 -7.47 -3.38
C VAL A 205 -11.01 -6.61 -3.84
N LEU A 206 -10.72 -5.56 -4.60
CA LEU A 206 -11.72 -4.78 -5.31
C LEU A 206 -11.62 -5.07 -6.80
N ASP A 207 -12.63 -5.74 -7.34
CA ASP A 207 -12.83 -5.88 -8.77
C ASP A 207 -13.71 -4.71 -9.25
N SER A 208 -13.07 -3.68 -9.76
CA SER A 208 -13.77 -2.50 -10.29
C SER A 208 -14.60 -2.81 -11.54
N THR A 209 -14.22 -3.81 -12.33
CA THR A 209 -14.93 -4.17 -13.56
C THR A 209 -16.26 -4.86 -13.25
N LYS A 210 -16.27 -5.73 -12.23
CA LYS A 210 -17.46 -6.44 -11.75
C LYS A 210 -18.13 -5.75 -10.56
N ARG A 211 -17.65 -4.57 -10.15
CA ARG A 211 -18.15 -3.79 -8.99
C ARG A 211 -18.31 -4.64 -7.73
N SER A 212 -17.28 -5.45 -7.45
CA SER A 212 -17.34 -6.50 -6.44
C SER A 212 -16.20 -6.33 -5.44
N PHE A 213 -16.52 -6.32 -4.15
CA PHE A 213 -15.54 -6.27 -3.07
C PHE A 213 -15.49 -7.63 -2.37
N TYR A 214 -14.34 -8.31 -2.46
CA TYR A 214 -14.13 -9.62 -1.86
C TYR A 214 -13.38 -9.49 -0.54
N VAL A 215 -13.78 -10.29 0.44
CA VAL A 215 -13.13 -10.46 1.75
C VAL A 215 -12.68 -11.91 1.85
N ILE A 216 -11.38 -12.11 2.14
CA ILE A 216 -10.75 -13.43 2.09
C ILE A 216 -10.05 -13.73 3.42
N GLY A 217 -10.48 -14.82 4.06
CA GLY A 217 -9.92 -15.34 5.31
C GLY A 217 -9.89 -14.31 6.43
N GLY A 218 -8.97 -14.51 7.38
CA GLY A 218 -8.85 -13.67 8.57
C GLY A 218 -8.98 -14.48 9.86
N THR A 219 -9.21 -13.78 10.97
CA THR A 219 -9.42 -14.39 12.28
C THR A 219 -10.40 -13.62 13.14
N THR A 220 -11.19 -14.34 13.93
CA THR A 220 -12.04 -13.79 14.99
C THR A 220 -11.26 -13.52 16.28
N GLY A 221 -9.98 -13.94 16.34
CA GLY A 221 -9.16 -14.03 17.55
C GLY A 221 -9.18 -15.40 18.21
N TYR A 222 -10.17 -16.23 17.91
CA TYR A 222 -10.28 -17.62 18.37
C TYR A 222 -10.00 -18.58 17.22
N ASP A 223 -10.69 -18.35 16.09
CA ASP A 223 -10.59 -19.18 14.90
C ASP A 223 -9.95 -18.42 13.75
N TYR A 224 -9.35 -19.17 12.84
CA TYR A 224 -8.87 -18.68 11.55
C TYR A 224 -9.80 -19.25 10.47
N SER A 225 -9.99 -18.52 9.38
CA SER A 225 -10.76 -19.00 8.23
C SER A 225 -10.05 -18.73 6.91
N MET A 226 -10.52 -19.38 5.84
CA MET A 226 -10.26 -19.03 4.44
C MET A 226 -11.56 -18.82 3.67
N ASP A 227 -12.61 -18.42 4.38
CA ASP A 227 -13.90 -18.11 3.80
C ASP A 227 -13.80 -16.91 2.86
N ILE A 228 -14.61 -16.92 1.81
CA ILE A 228 -14.68 -15.85 0.82
C ILE A 228 -16.10 -15.30 0.79
N HIS A 229 -16.19 -14.01 1.06
CA HIS A 229 -17.44 -13.26 0.95
C HIS A 229 -17.29 -12.18 -0.11
N LYS A 230 -18.36 -11.91 -0.83
CA LYS A 230 -18.43 -10.89 -1.88
C LYS A 230 -19.52 -9.90 -1.53
N LEU A 231 -19.20 -8.62 -1.54
CA LEU A 231 -20.16 -7.54 -1.55
C LEU A 231 -20.36 -7.06 -2.99
N ASP A 232 -21.59 -7.16 -3.49
CA ASP A 232 -22.03 -6.43 -4.67
C ASP A 232 -22.16 -4.95 -4.27
N LEU A 233 -21.30 -4.10 -4.83
CA LEU A 233 -21.25 -2.68 -4.46
C LEU A 233 -22.46 -1.89 -4.99
N THR A 234 -23.10 -2.39 -6.05
CA THR A 234 -24.31 -1.75 -6.61
C THR A 234 -25.53 -2.05 -5.73
N LYS A 235 -25.66 -3.29 -5.26
CA LYS A 235 -26.80 -3.73 -4.44
C LYS A 235 -26.58 -3.56 -2.94
N ARG A 236 -25.34 -3.33 -2.51
CA ARG A 236 -24.90 -3.37 -1.11
C ARG A 236 -25.31 -4.67 -0.41
N HIS A 237 -25.23 -5.78 -1.15
CA HIS A 237 -25.67 -7.10 -0.68
C HIS A 237 -24.48 -8.07 -0.65
N TRP A 238 -24.29 -8.71 0.50
CA TRP A 238 -23.26 -9.73 0.71
C TRP A 238 -23.72 -11.11 0.26
N GLU A 239 -22.82 -11.83 -0.39
CA GLU A 239 -22.95 -13.22 -0.79
C GLU A 239 -21.78 -14.04 -0.24
N LYS A 240 -22.07 -15.20 0.35
CA LYS A 240 -21.06 -16.22 0.64
C LYS A 240 -20.63 -16.89 -0.65
N ILE A 241 -19.39 -16.66 -1.06
CA ILE A 241 -18.81 -17.30 -2.24
C ILE A 241 -18.23 -18.65 -1.89
N PHE A 242 -17.58 -18.75 -0.72
CA PHE A 242 -16.99 -19.99 -0.23
C PHE A 242 -16.97 -20.00 1.31
N VAL A 243 -17.27 -21.16 1.90
CA VAL A 243 -17.17 -21.41 3.34
C VAL A 243 -16.36 -22.69 3.54
N SER A 244 -15.32 -22.59 4.34
CA SER A 244 -14.39 -23.69 4.62
C SER A 244 -15.12 -24.81 5.35
N ARG A 245 -14.96 -26.05 4.87
CA ARG A 245 -15.56 -27.27 5.45
C ARG A 245 -14.53 -28.12 6.20
N GLY A 246 -13.25 -27.73 6.14
CA GLY A 246 -12.16 -28.50 6.74
C GLY A 246 -11.68 -29.65 5.85
N ASP A 247 -12.05 -29.64 4.57
CA ASP A 247 -11.61 -30.62 3.60
C ASP A 247 -10.11 -30.49 3.34
N SER A 248 -9.42 -31.63 3.15
CA SER A 248 -7.96 -31.64 2.94
C SER A 248 -7.47 -30.91 1.68
N SER A 249 -8.36 -30.64 0.72
CA SER A 249 -8.11 -29.86 -0.49
C SER A 249 -8.16 -28.35 -0.25
N GLU A 250 -8.76 -27.90 0.85
CA GLU A 250 -8.87 -26.50 1.21
C GLU A 250 -7.54 -25.93 1.72
N PRO A 251 -7.26 -24.64 1.50
CA PRO A 251 -6.12 -24.01 2.13
C PRO A 251 -6.27 -23.99 3.65
N GLN A 252 -5.13 -24.20 4.33
CA GLN A 252 -5.08 -23.99 5.78
C GLN A 252 -5.57 -22.58 6.14
N PRO A 253 -6.49 -22.47 7.13
CA PRO A 253 -7.00 -21.22 7.63
C PRO A 253 -5.90 -20.25 8.06
N ARG A 254 -6.04 -18.95 7.74
CA ARG A 254 -4.97 -17.98 7.99
C ARG A 254 -5.43 -16.53 8.07
N TYR A 255 -4.64 -15.74 8.77
CA TYR A 255 -4.68 -14.27 8.76
C TYR A 255 -3.36 -13.68 8.27
N ARG A 256 -3.34 -12.37 8.01
CA ARG A 256 -2.13 -11.61 7.67
C ARG A 256 -1.38 -12.16 6.45
N HIS A 257 -2.13 -12.81 5.57
CA HIS A 257 -1.75 -13.12 4.20
C HIS A 257 -2.01 -11.88 3.34
N GLU A 258 -1.36 -11.85 2.18
CA GLU A 258 -1.64 -10.87 1.14
C GLU A 258 -2.20 -11.60 -0.08
N VAL A 259 -2.81 -10.87 -1.01
CA VAL A 259 -3.47 -11.47 -2.17
C VAL A 259 -2.96 -10.86 -3.48
N ALA A 260 -3.07 -11.64 -4.55
CA ALA A 260 -3.02 -11.15 -5.91
C ALA A 260 -4.31 -11.53 -6.65
N PHE A 261 -4.64 -10.77 -7.68
CA PHE A 261 -5.89 -10.91 -8.41
C PHE A 261 -5.67 -10.68 -9.91
N ASP A 262 -6.14 -11.59 -10.76
CA ASP A 262 -6.01 -11.49 -12.22
C ASP A 262 -7.35 -11.21 -12.94
N GLY A 263 -8.44 -11.02 -12.20
CA GLY A 263 -9.79 -10.86 -12.75
C GLY A 263 -10.68 -12.09 -12.54
N ASP A 264 -10.08 -13.29 -12.55
CA ASP A 264 -10.78 -14.56 -12.46
C ASP A 264 -10.34 -15.42 -11.27
N ASN A 265 -9.13 -15.22 -10.78
CA ASN A 265 -8.50 -15.99 -9.72
C ASN A 265 -7.96 -15.08 -8.61
N ILE A 266 -8.13 -15.52 -7.36
CA ILE A 266 -7.52 -14.90 -6.17
C ILE A 266 -6.39 -15.80 -5.68
N TYR A 267 -5.16 -15.28 -5.63
CA TYR A 267 -3.96 -16.00 -5.23
C TYR A 267 -3.56 -15.62 -3.80
N ILE A 268 -3.29 -16.60 -2.94
CA ILE A 268 -3.02 -16.37 -1.51
C ILE A 268 -1.53 -16.44 -1.22
N LEU A 269 -0.96 -15.31 -0.79
CA LEU A 269 0.47 -15.16 -0.57
C LEU A 269 0.79 -15.08 0.92
N GLY A 270 1.38 -16.16 1.44
CA GLY A 270 1.90 -16.26 2.80
C GLY A 270 0.77 -16.29 3.84
N GLY A 271 0.96 -15.51 4.91
CA GLY A 271 0.10 -15.52 6.09
C GLY A 271 0.38 -16.73 6.98
N GLY A 272 -0.47 -16.91 7.99
CA GLY A 272 -0.32 -18.03 8.91
C GLY A 272 -1.33 -18.00 10.04
N THR A 273 -0.97 -18.56 11.17
CA THR A 273 -1.70 -18.46 12.44
C THR A 273 -0.91 -17.59 13.40
N ALA A 274 -1.33 -17.44 14.66
CA ALA A 274 -0.49 -16.80 15.67
C ALA A 274 0.90 -17.47 15.80
N ARG A 275 0.98 -18.79 15.62
CA ARG A 275 2.21 -19.58 15.88
C ARG A 275 3.06 -19.78 14.62
N GLU A 276 2.41 -19.97 13.48
CA GLU A 276 3.08 -20.42 12.26
C GLU A 276 3.00 -19.38 11.15
N ALA A 277 3.93 -19.47 10.21
CA ALA A 277 3.92 -18.74 8.95
C ALA A 277 4.01 -19.75 7.81
N TYR A 278 3.21 -19.57 6.77
CA TYR A 278 3.05 -20.53 5.69
C TYR A 278 3.96 -20.24 4.49
N GLU A 279 4.32 -21.29 3.78
CA GLU A 279 5.27 -21.24 2.66
C GLU A 279 4.67 -20.64 1.37
N LEU A 280 5.55 -20.31 0.43
CA LEU A 280 5.21 -19.72 -0.87
C LEU A 280 5.63 -20.61 -2.05
N LYS A 281 6.04 -21.86 -1.78
CA LYS A 281 6.33 -22.89 -2.80
C LYS A 281 5.05 -23.43 -3.44
N THR A 282 3.98 -23.48 -2.67
CA THR A 282 2.64 -23.80 -3.15
C THR A 282 1.71 -22.67 -2.75
N VAL A 283 0.98 -22.12 -3.73
CA VAL A 283 0.08 -20.98 -3.55
C VAL A 283 -1.34 -21.49 -3.73
N PRO A 284 -2.21 -21.36 -2.71
CA PRO A 284 -3.64 -21.56 -2.89
C PRO A 284 -4.21 -20.52 -3.83
N VAL A 285 -5.06 -20.98 -4.74
CA VAL A 285 -5.74 -20.14 -5.73
C VAL A 285 -7.21 -20.46 -5.71
N PHE A 286 -8.05 -19.44 -5.60
CA PHE A 286 -9.50 -19.58 -5.69
C PHE A 286 -9.97 -19.11 -7.06
N ASN A 287 -10.60 -20.00 -7.82
CA ASN A 287 -11.24 -19.64 -9.08
C ASN A 287 -12.63 -19.03 -8.79
N LEU A 288 -12.88 -17.79 -9.19
CA LEU A 288 -14.15 -17.11 -8.94
C LEU A 288 -15.32 -17.63 -9.78
N LYS A 289 -15.03 -18.25 -10.93
CA LYS A 289 -16.06 -18.80 -11.81
C LYS A 289 -16.56 -20.15 -11.28
N ASP A 290 -15.64 -21.05 -10.97
CA ASP A 290 -15.93 -22.40 -10.51
C ASP A 290 -16.23 -22.43 -8.99
N ARG A 291 -15.82 -21.39 -8.27
CA ARG A 291 -15.90 -21.25 -6.80
C ARG A 291 -15.15 -22.35 -6.04
N GLU A 292 -14.02 -22.76 -6.58
CA GLU A 292 -13.20 -23.83 -6.04
C GLU A 292 -11.76 -23.38 -5.76
N TRP A 293 -11.18 -23.99 -4.72
CA TRP A 293 -9.77 -23.88 -4.41
C TRP A 293 -8.96 -24.91 -5.19
N TYR A 294 -7.80 -24.49 -5.65
CA TYR A 294 -6.76 -25.37 -6.16
C TYR A 294 -5.38 -24.88 -5.74
N MET A 295 -4.40 -25.78 -5.76
CA MET A 295 -3.05 -25.51 -5.29
C MET A 295 -2.08 -25.42 -6.47
N LEU A 296 -1.49 -24.25 -6.67
CA LEU A 296 -0.47 -24.06 -7.70
C LEU A 296 0.94 -24.17 -7.13
N LYS A 297 1.77 -25.03 -7.72
CA LYS A 297 3.20 -25.08 -7.43
C LYS A 297 3.90 -23.92 -8.10
N THR A 298 4.68 -23.16 -7.34
CA THR A 298 5.49 -22.06 -7.85
C THR A 298 6.84 -22.57 -8.34
N LYS A 299 7.43 -21.83 -9.27
CA LYS A 299 8.79 -22.02 -9.74
C LYS A 299 9.70 -21.05 -8.99
N GLY A 300 10.80 -21.54 -8.44
CA GLY A 300 11.71 -20.70 -7.66
C GLY A 300 12.67 -19.92 -8.57
N SER A 301 13.18 -18.79 -8.06
CA SER A 301 14.11 -17.92 -8.76
C SER A 301 15.36 -18.65 -9.19
N LEU A 302 15.67 -18.55 -10.47
CA LEU A 302 16.89 -19.05 -11.06
C LEU A 302 18.02 -18.05 -10.79
N SER A 303 19.20 -18.55 -10.43
CA SER A 303 20.35 -17.69 -10.05
C SER A 303 21.33 -17.44 -11.20
N GLY A 304 21.01 -17.90 -12.42
CA GLY A 304 21.90 -17.84 -13.58
C GLY A 304 23.12 -18.79 -13.51
N ARG A 305 23.42 -19.36 -12.33
CA ARG A 305 24.51 -20.31 -12.12
C ARG A 305 24.08 -21.73 -12.52
N PRO A 306 24.90 -22.47 -13.29
CA PRO A 306 24.64 -23.89 -13.58
C PRO A 306 24.44 -24.68 -12.28
N ASN A 307 23.42 -25.54 -12.24
CA ASN A 307 23.11 -26.48 -11.15
C ASN A 307 22.77 -25.87 -9.77
N ALA A 308 22.61 -24.55 -9.65
CA ALA A 308 22.16 -23.96 -8.40
C ALA A 308 20.66 -24.21 -8.18
N PRO A 309 20.23 -24.65 -6.98
CA PRO A 309 18.82 -24.93 -6.72
C PRO A 309 17.98 -23.66 -6.81
N PRO A 310 16.72 -23.76 -7.28
CA PRO A 310 15.81 -22.62 -7.36
C PRO A 310 15.53 -22.07 -5.95
N ARG A 311 15.55 -20.74 -5.83
CA ARG A 311 15.34 -20.06 -4.54
C ARG A 311 13.90 -19.60 -4.40
N PHE A 312 13.34 -19.71 -3.21
CA PHE A 312 11.98 -19.28 -2.90
C PHE A 312 12.00 -18.27 -1.75
N PRO A 313 10.98 -17.39 -1.64
CA PRO A 313 10.78 -16.63 -0.42
C PRO A 313 10.53 -17.58 0.75
N CYS A 314 11.17 -17.32 1.90
CA CYS A 314 10.89 -18.04 3.14
C CYS A 314 9.41 -17.91 3.55
N PRO A 315 8.85 -18.89 4.30
CA PRO A 315 7.52 -18.76 4.90
C PRO A 315 7.39 -17.47 5.70
N ARG A 316 6.28 -16.75 5.54
CA ARG A 316 6.12 -15.42 6.15
C ARG A 316 4.68 -14.97 6.27
N LYS A 317 4.40 -14.15 7.29
CA LYS A 317 3.15 -13.40 7.47
C LYS A 317 3.45 -11.93 7.77
N CYS A 318 2.42 -11.08 7.71
CA CYS A 318 2.52 -9.64 7.96
C CYS A 318 3.57 -8.95 7.05
N GLN A 319 3.69 -9.45 5.82
CA GLN A 319 4.55 -8.91 4.77
C GLN A 319 3.88 -7.72 4.07
N GLY A 320 4.67 -6.92 3.37
CA GLY A 320 4.16 -6.01 2.36
C GLY A 320 3.91 -6.76 1.06
N SER A 321 2.85 -6.38 0.35
CA SER A 321 2.54 -6.86 -0.99
C SER A 321 1.95 -5.75 -1.84
N VAL A 322 2.36 -5.67 -3.10
CA VAL A 322 1.75 -4.80 -4.12
C VAL A 322 1.73 -5.51 -5.46
N GLN A 323 0.68 -5.27 -6.25
CA GLN A 323 0.55 -5.83 -7.59
C GLN A 323 0.64 -4.73 -8.64
N LYS A 324 1.37 -5.02 -9.74
CA LYS A 324 1.45 -4.15 -10.92
C LYS A 324 1.29 -5.00 -12.18
N GLY A 325 0.09 -4.98 -12.76
CA GLY A 325 -0.24 -5.86 -13.87
C GLY A 325 -0.16 -7.33 -13.42
N GLU A 326 0.61 -8.13 -14.15
CA GLU A 326 0.81 -9.57 -13.89
C GLU A 326 1.92 -9.87 -12.86
N GLU A 327 2.54 -8.84 -12.29
CA GLU A 327 3.68 -8.96 -11.39
C GLU A 327 3.28 -8.57 -9.97
N VAL A 328 3.57 -9.43 -9.00
CA VAL A 328 3.30 -9.19 -7.58
C VAL A 328 4.61 -9.11 -6.83
N PHE A 329 4.79 -8.07 -6.04
CA PHE A 329 6.01 -7.83 -5.29
C PHE A 329 5.72 -8.00 -3.80
N ILE A 330 6.55 -8.78 -3.11
CA ILE A 330 6.48 -8.96 -1.66
C ILE A 330 7.78 -8.54 -0.98
N CYS A 331 7.67 -7.91 0.17
CA CYS A 331 8.83 -7.51 0.97
C CYS A 331 8.60 -7.63 2.47
N GLY A 332 9.68 -7.91 3.20
CA GLY A 332 9.63 -8.05 4.65
C GLY A 332 8.72 -9.19 5.11
N GLY A 333 8.03 -8.97 6.23
CA GLY A 333 7.28 -10.00 6.95
C GLY A 333 8.19 -10.77 7.92
N TYR A 334 7.60 -11.74 8.63
CA TYR A 334 8.33 -12.54 9.60
C TYR A 334 7.81 -13.97 9.71
N ASP A 335 8.66 -14.87 10.21
CA ASP A 335 8.39 -16.31 10.42
C ASP A 335 8.36 -16.69 11.92
N SER A 336 8.08 -15.72 12.78
CA SER A 336 8.21 -15.80 14.25
C SER A 336 9.65 -15.78 14.80
N LYS A 337 10.68 -15.99 13.98
CA LYS A 337 12.10 -15.97 14.40
C LYS A 337 12.89 -14.83 13.74
N ASN A 338 12.66 -14.61 12.45
CA ASN A 338 13.37 -13.70 11.58
C ASN A 338 12.40 -12.67 11.01
N ILE A 339 12.82 -11.41 10.95
CA ILE A 339 12.15 -10.38 10.16
C ILE A 339 12.94 -10.23 8.85
N PHE A 340 12.26 -10.34 7.72
CA PHE A 340 12.91 -10.37 6.42
C PHE A 340 13.23 -8.97 5.89
N LEU A 341 14.23 -8.91 5.01
CA LEU A 341 14.73 -7.69 4.34
C LEU A 341 14.65 -7.78 2.81
N ASP A 342 14.26 -8.94 2.31
CA ASP A 342 14.31 -9.27 0.91
C ASP A 342 13.13 -8.67 0.14
N LEU A 343 13.32 -8.56 -1.17
CA LEU A 343 12.28 -8.19 -2.13
C LEU A 343 12.18 -9.33 -3.16
N TRP A 344 10.97 -9.82 -3.34
CA TRP A 344 10.65 -10.87 -4.31
C TRP A 344 9.57 -10.40 -5.26
N LYS A 345 9.56 -10.98 -6.45
CA LYS A 345 8.59 -10.72 -7.49
C LYS A 345 8.04 -12.04 -8.02
N LEU A 346 6.72 -12.21 -8.02
CA LEU A 346 6.02 -13.33 -8.62
C LEU A 346 5.39 -12.87 -9.94
N HIS A 347 5.73 -13.56 -11.02
CA HIS A 347 5.00 -13.43 -12.28
C HIS A 347 3.82 -14.41 -12.27
N ILE A 348 2.59 -13.88 -12.25
CA ILE A 348 1.36 -14.67 -12.04
C ILE A 348 1.14 -15.71 -13.15
N PRO A 349 1.15 -15.37 -14.45
CA PRO A 349 0.85 -16.35 -15.51
C PRO A 349 1.77 -17.58 -15.51
N SER A 350 3.05 -17.41 -15.13
CA SER A 350 4.02 -18.51 -15.11
C SER A 350 4.27 -19.08 -13.71
N MET A 351 3.67 -18.51 -12.67
CA MET A 351 3.93 -18.75 -11.25
C MET A 351 5.43 -18.79 -10.90
N GLN A 352 6.21 -17.88 -11.48
CA GLN A 352 7.67 -17.84 -11.34
C GLN A 352 8.10 -16.75 -10.36
N TRP A 353 8.72 -17.15 -9.26
CA TRP A 353 9.41 -16.24 -8.34
C TRP A 353 10.72 -15.75 -8.95
N HIS A 354 11.02 -14.48 -8.70
CA HIS A 354 12.28 -13.83 -9.02
C HIS A 354 12.77 -13.12 -7.76
N PHE A 355 13.99 -13.45 -7.34
CA PHE A 355 14.66 -12.73 -6.26
C PHE A 355 15.20 -11.41 -6.82
N ILE A 356 14.79 -10.29 -6.22
CA ILE A 356 15.35 -8.99 -6.57
C ILE A 356 16.50 -8.72 -5.60
N PRO A 357 17.75 -8.57 -6.06
CA PRO A 357 18.94 -8.48 -5.21
C PRO A 357 19.09 -7.10 -4.56
N VAL A 358 18.05 -6.63 -3.90
CA VAL A 358 17.97 -5.38 -3.15
C VAL A 358 17.47 -5.70 -1.75
N LYS A 359 17.89 -4.90 -0.77
CA LYS A 359 17.47 -5.07 0.62
C LYS A 359 16.73 -3.85 1.08
N MET A 360 15.64 -4.06 1.81
CA MET A 360 14.99 -2.99 2.56
C MET A 360 16.03 -2.30 3.48
N PRO A 361 15.91 -0.98 3.73
CA PRO A 361 16.83 -0.29 4.63
C PRO A 361 16.76 -0.78 6.08
N ILE A 362 15.61 -1.29 6.50
CA ILE A 362 15.37 -1.89 7.82
C ILE A 362 14.41 -3.09 7.68
N PRO A 363 14.53 -4.11 8.54
CA PRO A 363 13.62 -5.25 8.54
C PRO A 363 12.28 -4.81 9.11
N LEU A 364 11.17 -5.21 8.47
CA LEU A 364 9.83 -4.81 8.89
C LEU A 364 8.82 -5.95 8.75
N TYR A 365 7.93 -6.06 9.74
CA TYR A 365 6.67 -6.81 9.66
C TYR A 365 5.53 -5.99 10.27
N PHE A 366 4.28 -6.29 9.92
CA PHE A 366 3.11 -5.44 10.23
C PHE A 366 3.24 -3.99 9.72
N HIS A 367 4.14 -3.77 8.76
CA HIS A 367 4.16 -2.56 7.95
C HIS A 367 3.06 -2.64 6.90
N SER A 368 2.77 -1.53 6.26
CA SER A 368 1.86 -1.52 5.12
C SER A 368 2.58 -1.00 3.88
N THR A 369 2.17 -1.49 2.72
CA THR A 369 2.70 -1.13 1.41
C THR A 369 1.60 -0.66 0.49
N SER A 370 1.90 0.31 -0.37
CA SER A 370 1.01 0.73 -1.45
C SER A 370 1.81 1.11 -2.69
N ILE A 371 1.19 1.14 -3.86
CA ILE A 371 1.88 1.37 -5.13
C ILE A 371 1.14 2.40 -5.99
N THR A 372 1.88 3.31 -6.60
CA THR A 372 1.33 4.29 -7.54
C THR A 372 1.03 3.66 -8.90
N THR A 373 0.24 4.35 -9.73
CA THR A 373 0.01 3.94 -11.13
C THR A 373 1.32 3.89 -11.91
N GLY A 374 2.31 4.72 -11.56
CA GLY A 374 3.65 4.66 -12.16
C GLY A 374 4.47 3.41 -11.77
N GLY A 375 4.10 2.68 -10.71
CA GLY A 375 4.87 1.54 -10.21
C GLY A 375 5.93 1.91 -9.16
N CYS A 376 5.73 3.02 -8.44
CA CYS A 376 6.53 3.36 -7.25
C CYS A 376 5.84 2.78 -6.02
N MET A 377 6.49 1.84 -5.33
CA MET A 377 5.99 1.27 -4.09
C MET A 377 6.45 2.11 -2.90
N TYR A 378 5.55 2.34 -1.96
CA TYR A 378 5.76 3.00 -0.69
C TYR A 378 5.58 2.02 0.46
N ILE A 379 6.39 2.16 1.49
CA ILE A 379 6.40 1.34 2.69
C ILE A 379 6.35 2.27 3.89
N PHE A 380 5.43 2.02 4.83
CA PHE A 380 5.31 2.81 6.05
C PHE A 380 5.08 1.94 7.28
N GLY A 381 5.69 2.38 8.38
CA GLY A 381 5.51 1.83 9.71
C GLY A 381 5.97 0.38 9.88
N GLY A 382 5.34 -0.32 10.83
CA GLY A 382 5.66 -1.70 11.19
C GLY A 382 6.62 -1.81 12.37
N VAL A 383 6.94 -3.06 12.69
CA VAL A 383 7.79 -3.46 13.81
C VAL A 383 9.18 -3.84 13.29
N THR A 384 10.23 -3.30 13.91
CA THR A 384 11.63 -3.50 13.54
C THR A 384 12.35 -4.55 14.38
N HIS A 385 11.86 -4.80 15.60
CA HIS A 385 12.46 -5.75 16.53
C HIS A 385 11.39 -6.57 17.26
N ILE A 386 11.48 -7.89 17.16
CA ILE A 386 10.50 -8.82 17.77
C ILE A 386 10.46 -8.68 19.30
N LYS A 387 11.63 -8.69 19.96
CA LYS A 387 11.71 -8.74 21.44
C LYS A 387 11.23 -7.46 22.11
N ASN A 388 11.65 -6.31 21.59
CA ASN A 388 11.35 -5.00 22.20
C ASN A 388 10.09 -4.35 21.60
N ASN A 389 9.45 -5.04 20.65
CA ASN A 389 8.27 -4.58 19.92
C ASN A 389 8.39 -3.14 19.39
N THR A 390 9.60 -2.77 18.98
CA THR A 390 9.93 -1.40 18.55
C THR A 390 9.29 -1.14 17.19
N ARG A 391 8.57 -0.02 17.08
CA ARG A 391 7.90 0.41 15.85
C ARG A 391 8.64 1.55 15.19
N THR A 392 8.38 1.75 13.91
CA THR A 392 8.89 2.90 13.14
C THR A 392 7.76 3.73 12.55
N ASN A 393 8.05 4.98 12.21
CA ASN A 393 7.24 5.85 11.34
C ASN A 393 8.03 6.30 10.10
N ARG A 394 9.10 5.57 9.74
CA ARG A 394 9.88 5.87 8.54
C ARG A 394 9.08 5.48 7.30
N VAL A 395 9.22 6.29 6.26
CA VAL A 395 8.64 6.05 4.94
C VAL A 395 9.76 5.70 3.97
N PHE A 396 9.62 4.59 3.26
CA PHE A 396 10.52 4.22 2.18
C PHE A 396 9.76 4.18 0.86
N LYS A 397 10.44 4.54 -0.23
CA LYS A 397 9.94 4.33 -1.59
C LYS A 397 10.93 3.55 -2.44
N ILE A 398 10.43 2.84 -3.44
CA ILE A 398 11.22 2.14 -4.45
C ILE A 398 10.44 2.06 -5.77
N TRP A 399 11.11 2.39 -6.87
CA TRP A 399 10.54 2.18 -8.20
C TRP A 399 10.73 0.72 -8.62
N LEU A 400 9.62 -0.02 -8.72
CA LEU A 400 9.61 -1.44 -9.09
C LEU A 400 9.62 -1.66 -10.60
N THR A 401 9.13 -0.66 -11.34
CA THR A 401 9.15 -0.61 -12.81
C THR A 401 9.72 0.72 -13.27
N VAL A 402 10.14 0.79 -14.53
CA VAL A 402 10.53 2.06 -15.14
C VAL A 402 9.25 2.78 -15.59
N PRO A 403 8.94 3.96 -15.02
CA PRO A 403 7.71 4.66 -15.35
C PRO A 403 7.81 5.38 -16.70
N LYS A 404 6.70 5.98 -17.14
CA LYS A 404 6.67 6.83 -18.34
C LYS A 404 7.64 8.01 -18.18
N LEU A 405 8.15 8.55 -19.30
CA LEU A 405 9.09 9.67 -19.29
C LEU A 405 8.57 10.89 -18.53
N LYS A 406 7.26 11.17 -18.60
CA LYS A 406 6.63 12.27 -17.87
C LYS A 406 6.77 12.14 -16.34
N GLU A 407 6.72 10.93 -15.79
CA GLU A 407 6.92 10.68 -14.35
C GLU A 407 8.38 10.89 -13.94
N MET A 408 9.33 10.44 -14.77
CA MET A 408 10.75 10.70 -14.53
C MET A 408 11.06 12.20 -14.61
N CYS A 409 10.43 12.92 -15.54
CA CYS A 409 10.53 14.37 -15.65
C CYS A 409 9.92 15.06 -14.42
N TRP A 410 8.80 14.56 -13.89
CA TRP A 410 8.19 15.08 -12.68
C TRP A 410 9.11 14.94 -11.47
N GLU A 411 9.68 13.76 -11.23
CA GLU A 411 10.67 13.53 -10.17
C GLU A 411 11.89 14.45 -10.31
N ALA A 412 12.38 14.64 -11.55
CA ALA A 412 13.47 15.57 -11.84
C ALA A 412 13.08 17.02 -11.52
N LEU A 413 11.85 17.42 -11.87
CA LEU A 413 11.34 18.76 -11.61
C LEU A 413 11.24 19.01 -10.10
N LEU A 414 10.69 18.08 -9.33
CA LEU A 414 10.62 18.16 -7.87
C LEU A 414 12.03 18.27 -7.24
N HIS A 415 13.00 17.54 -7.79
CA HIS A 415 14.40 17.61 -7.34
C HIS A 415 15.00 19.01 -7.56
N TYR A 416 14.78 19.62 -8.74
CA TYR A 416 15.36 20.92 -9.08
C TYR A 416 14.56 22.13 -8.54
N ARG A 417 13.24 21.99 -8.36
CA ARG A 417 12.30 23.04 -7.94
C ARG A 417 11.63 22.70 -6.61
N LYS A 418 12.38 22.85 -5.52
CA LYS A 418 11.85 22.66 -4.15
C LYS A 418 10.76 23.69 -3.76
N ASP A 419 10.70 24.80 -4.47
CA ASP A 419 9.70 25.87 -4.27
C ASP A 419 8.39 25.58 -5.02
N ILE A 420 8.26 24.46 -5.74
CA ILE A 420 7.06 24.16 -6.55
C ILE A 420 5.77 24.21 -5.70
N ARG A 421 5.85 23.79 -4.44
CA ARG A 421 4.74 23.84 -3.46
C ARG A 421 4.29 25.25 -3.07
N GLN A 422 5.16 26.24 -3.21
CA GLN A 422 4.87 27.64 -2.85
C GLN A 422 4.27 28.41 -4.04
N ARG A 423 4.24 27.82 -5.23
CA ARG A 423 3.71 28.47 -6.43
C ARG A 423 2.22 28.24 -6.54
N SER A 424 1.47 29.26 -6.94
CA SER A 424 0.05 29.11 -7.22
C SER A 424 -0.21 28.15 -8.37
N ARG A 425 -1.40 27.55 -8.40
CA ARG A 425 -1.90 26.73 -9.50
C ARG A 425 -1.73 27.43 -10.86
N SER A 426 -2.18 28.69 -10.96
CA SER A 426 -2.07 29.51 -12.17
C SER A 426 -0.63 29.69 -12.63
N HIS A 427 0.31 29.92 -11.71
CA HIS A 427 1.72 30.06 -12.04
C HIS A 427 2.33 28.76 -12.58
N LEU A 428 1.97 27.61 -12.01
CA LEU A 428 2.44 26.30 -12.47
C LEU A 428 1.92 25.97 -13.87
N LEU A 429 0.62 26.22 -14.12
CA LEU A 429 0.00 26.07 -15.44
C LEU A 429 0.64 27.01 -16.47
N ASN A 430 0.84 28.29 -16.14
CA ASN A 430 1.47 29.26 -17.03
C ASN A 430 2.96 28.96 -17.31
N SER A 431 3.62 28.22 -16.41
CA SER A 431 4.96 27.69 -16.67
C SER A 431 4.94 26.56 -17.71
N GLY A 432 3.77 25.97 -17.94
CA GLY A 432 3.51 24.86 -18.85
C GLY A 432 3.78 23.50 -18.23
N ILE A 433 3.60 23.38 -16.92
CA ILE A 433 3.47 22.08 -16.25
C ILE A 433 2.07 21.53 -16.60
N PRO A 434 1.94 20.28 -17.10
CA PRO A 434 0.64 19.72 -17.43
C PRO A 434 -0.29 19.69 -16.22
N SER A 435 -1.59 19.91 -16.45
CA SER A 435 -2.62 19.99 -15.40
C SER A 435 -2.62 18.78 -14.47
N GLU A 436 -2.40 17.57 -15.00
CA GLU A 436 -2.32 16.33 -14.22
C GLU A 436 -1.25 16.37 -13.11
N PHE A 437 -0.12 17.07 -13.33
CA PHE A 437 0.95 17.22 -12.34
C PHE A 437 0.75 18.43 -11.45
N VAL A 438 0.12 19.50 -11.96
CA VAL A 438 -0.33 20.63 -11.14
C VAL A 438 -1.33 20.15 -10.09
N ASN A 439 -2.25 19.25 -10.46
CA ASN A 439 -3.19 18.59 -9.56
C ASN A 439 -2.49 17.74 -8.47
N ARG A 440 -1.23 17.34 -8.64
CA ARG A 440 -0.50 16.61 -7.58
C ARG A 440 0.07 17.53 -6.52
N VAL A 441 0.28 18.82 -6.84
CA VAL A 441 0.76 19.84 -5.89
C VAL A 441 -0.42 20.52 -5.21
N HIS A 442 -1.36 20.97 -6.03
CA HIS A 442 -2.62 21.57 -5.61
C HIS A 442 -3.71 20.62 -6.08
N PRO A 443 -3.94 19.50 -5.37
CA PRO A 443 -5.13 18.71 -5.63
C PRO A 443 -6.30 19.65 -5.61
N ALA A 444 -7.25 19.46 -6.53
CA ALA A 444 -8.58 20.05 -6.38
C ALA A 444 -8.94 19.84 -4.91
N PRO A 445 -9.37 20.90 -4.20
CA PRO A 445 -9.51 20.79 -2.77
C PRO A 445 -10.30 19.53 -2.50
N PRO A 446 -9.98 18.82 -1.42
CA PRO A 446 -10.98 18.03 -0.80
C PRO A 446 -12.29 18.87 -0.79
N GLY A 447 -13.25 18.56 -1.67
CA GLY A 447 -14.52 19.29 -1.83
C GLY A 447 -14.60 20.37 -2.93
N GLY A 448 -13.69 20.44 -3.90
CA GLY A 448 -13.83 21.30 -5.09
C GLY A 448 -14.44 20.55 -6.27
N GLN A 449 -15.51 21.09 -6.87
CA GLN A 449 -16.07 20.55 -8.12
C GLN A 449 -14.97 20.32 -9.16
N ALA A 450 -14.95 19.13 -9.76
CA ALA A 450 -14.11 18.88 -10.92
C ALA A 450 -14.50 19.88 -12.03
N GLU A 451 -13.53 20.42 -12.77
CA GLU A 451 -13.85 21.09 -14.02
C GLU A 451 -14.59 20.09 -14.91
N ALA A 452 -15.85 20.41 -15.24
CA ALA A 452 -16.82 19.57 -15.91
C ALA A 452 -16.41 19.21 -17.35
N THR A 453 -15.39 18.37 -17.51
CA THR A 453 -15.00 17.86 -18.84
C THR A 453 -14.58 16.39 -18.89
N VAL A 454 -14.36 15.69 -17.78
CA VAL A 454 -14.24 14.22 -17.77
C VAL A 454 -14.73 13.65 -16.43
N GLU A 455 -16.00 13.88 -16.09
CA GLU A 455 -16.71 13.03 -15.13
C GLU A 455 -17.04 11.71 -15.85
N GLU A 456 -16.10 10.77 -15.84
CA GLU A 456 -16.43 9.37 -16.14
C GLU A 456 -17.36 8.87 -15.02
N LYS A 457 -18.67 8.97 -15.25
CA LYS A 457 -19.80 8.05 -14.97
C LYS A 457 -19.79 7.02 -13.80
N TRP A 458 -18.77 6.95 -12.94
CA TRP A 458 -18.54 5.86 -11.97
C TRP A 458 -18.40 6.34 -10.51
N GLU A 459 -18.23 7.64 -10.25
CA GLU A 459 -18.29 8.16 -8.86
C GLU A 459 -19.70 8.00 -8.27
N SER A 460 -20.75 8.07 -9.09
CA SER A 460 -22.14 7.76 -8.72
C SER A 460 -22.36 6.30 -8.32
N ASP A 461 -21.44 5.40 -8.65
CA ASP A 461 -21.61 3.96 -8.47
C ASP A 461 -20.96 3.40 -7.20
N ILE A 462 -20.05 4.15 -6.58
CA ILE A 462 -19.44 3.77 -5.29
C ILE A 462 -20.06 4.54 -4.14
N ILE A 463 -20.73 5.68 -4.40
CA ILE A 463 -21.31 6.57 -3.38
C ILE A 463 -22.65 7.20 -3.86
N LEU A 464 -23.72 6.85 -3.13
CA LEU A 464 -24.96 7.62 -2.87
C LEU A 464 -26.02 7.72 -3.97
N MET A 465 -27.01 6.82 -3.93
CA MET A 465 -28.37 7.36 -3.86
C MET A 465 -28.48 8.04 -2.49
N ASP A 466 -28.95 9.28 -2.47
CA ASP A 466 -29.37 9.95 -1.24
C ASP A 466 -30.25 8.99 -0.43
N ASP A 467 -30.22 9.10 0.89
CA ASP A 467 -31.19 8.45 1.80
C ASP A 467 -32.65 8.88 1.53
N ASN A 468 -32.90 9.66 0.47
CA ASN A 468 -34.20 10.13 -0.01
C ASN A 468 -34.80 9.29 -1.16
N GLU A 469 -34.12 8.25 -1.66
CA GLU A 469 -34.67 7.33 -2.67
C GLU A 469 -34.76 5.88 -2.16
N ILE A 470 -35.48 5.67 -1.04
CA ILE A 470 -36.02 4.35 -0.65
C ILE A 470 -37.54 4.44 -0.55
#